data_AF-A0A7L7L2T0-F1
#
_entry.id   AF-A0A7L7L2T0-F1
#
_cell.length_a   1.000
_cell.length_b   1.000
_cell.length_c   1.000
_cell.angle_alpha   90.00
_cell.angle_beta   90.00
_cell.angle_gamma   90.00
#
_symmetry.space_group_name_H-M   'P 1'
#
loop_
_entity.id
_entity.type
_entity.pdbx_description
1 polymer ?
#
loop_
_entity_poly.entity_id
_entity_poly.type
_entity_poly.pdbx_seq_one_letter_code
_entity_poly.pdbx_strand_id
1 'polypeptide(L)'
;MPYGFHEHKHRYAVCTAARAVQRSFVTTFNISRALETNSLPQFWRACVSLNQEEFDKQQEQWCHQIMQALGNLGVPTSYRRAAKIVAIYLKNAIILPGIGEEPLATIIHPLIENILLQSLAQVKGLHHLRTIRWTQLDALAYWNLVGDIRQQVRRFD
;
A
#
# COMPACT_ATOMS: atom_id res chain seq x y z
N MET A 1 26.20 -4.04 -7.44
CA MET A 1 25.59 -5.26 -8.02
C MET A 1 25.26 -4.99 -9.48
N PRO A 2 25.42 -5.98 -10.38
CA PRO A 2 24.96 -5.85 -11.76
C PRO A 2 23.44 -5.61 -11.77
N TYR A 3 22.98 -4.82 -12.72
CA TYR A 3 21.56 -4.57 -12.93
C TYR A 3 20.87 -5.86 -13.39
N GLY A 4 19.88 -6.33 -12.63
CA GLY A 4 19.14 -7.55 -12.92
C GLY A 4 17.63 -7.35 -12.82
N PHE A 5 16.86 -8.38 -13.19
CA PHE A 5 15.40 -8.34 -13.18
C PHE A 5 14.81 -7.86 -11.84
N HIS A 6 15.32 -8.38 -10.73
CA HIS A 6 14.92 -7.99 -9.38
C HIS A 6 15.14 -6.50 -9.07
N GLU A 7 16.25 -5.94 -9.55
CA GLU A 7 16.57 -4.52 -9.39
C GLU A 7 15.68 -3.65 -10.29
N HIS A 8 15.44 -4.07 -11.55
CA HIS A 8 14.51 -3.39 -12.46
C HIS A 8 13.10 -3.32 -11.85
N LYS A 9 12.58 -4.47 -11.40
CA LYS A 9 11.27 -4.60 -10.75
C LYS A 9 11.14 -3.73 -9.50
N HIS A 10 12.16 -3.71 -8.64
CA HIS A 10 12.19 -2.83 -7.47
C HIS A 10 12.12 -1.35 -7.87
N ARG A 11 13.00 -0.89 -8.77
CA ARG A 11 13.03 0.51 -9.23
C ARG A 11 11.72 0.92 -9.91
N TYR A 12 11.14 0.03 -10.70
CA TYR A 12 9.84 0.27 -11.33
C TYR A 12 8.74 0.45 -10.28
N ALA A 13 8.66 -0.44 -9.29
CA ALA A 13 7.70 -0.33 -8.20
C ALA A 13 7.87 0.97 -7.38
N VAL A 14 9.11 1.36 -7.08
CA VAL A 14 9.44 2.65 -6.42
C VAL A 14 8.96 3.83 -7.26
N CYS A 15 9.26 3.84 -8.56
CA CYS A 15 8.87 4.92 -9.46
C CYS A 15 7.34 5.07 -9.54
N THR A 16 6.62 3.96 -9.67
CA THR A 16 5.14 3.96 -9.72
C THR A 16 4.54 4.43 -8.40
N ALA A 17 5.06 3.96 -7.27
CA ALA A 17 4.61 4.39 -5.94
C ALA A 17 4.84 5.89 -5.74
N ALA A 18 6.04 6.39 -6.08
CA ALA A 18 6.36 7.81 -6.03
C ALA A 18 5.39 8.64 -6.88
N ARG A 19 5.17 8.25 -8.15
CA ARG A 19 4.32 8.98 -9.07
C ARG A 19 2.87 9.06 -8.59
N ALA A 20 2.38 8.00 -7.96
CA ALA A 20 1.02 7.94 -7.45
C ALA A 20 0.75 8.86 -6.24
N VAL A 21 1.79 9.26 -5.50
CA VAL A 21 1.67 10.18 -4.37
C VAL A 21 2.24 11.57 -4.63
N GLN A 22 2.95 11.78 -5.74
CA GLN A 22 3.76 12.97 -5.99
C GLN A 22 3.02 14.31 -5.94
N ARG A 23 1.70 14.39 -6.19
CA ARG A 23 0.87 15.62 -6.35
C ARG A 23 1.28 16.78 -5.40
N SER A 24 2.30 17.55 -5.79
CA SER A 24 2.98 18.58 -4.99
C SER A 24 3.35 18.18 -3.55
N PHE A 25 3.58 16.89 -3.30
CA PHE A 25 3.81 16.33 -1.97
C PHE A 25 5.26 15.93 -1.75
N VAL A 26 5.82 15.10 -2.63
CA VAL A 26 7.09 14.42 -2.39
C VAL A 26 7.79 14.12 -3.70
N THR A 27 9.12 14.12 -3.68
CA THR A 27 9.93 13.75 -4.84
C THR A 27 10.09 12.23 -4.93
N THR A 28 10.33 11.72 -6.13
CA THR A 28 10.70 10.30 -6.33
C THR A 28 11.94 9.92 -5.53
N PHE A 29 12.89 10.84 -5.38
CA PHE A 29 14.09 10.64 -4.57
C PHE A 29 13.76 10.36 -3.10
N ASN A 30 12.91 11.20 -2.47
CA ASN A 30 12.54 11.02 -1.07
C ASN A 30 11.75 9.72 -0.85
N ILE A 31 10.89 9.34 -1.79
CA ILE A 31 10.17 8.06 -1.75
C ILE A 31 11.11 6.87 -1.91
N SER A 32 12.08 6.93 -2.83
CA SER A 32 13.10 5.90 -2.98
C SER A 32 13.86 5.68 -1.68
N ARG A 33 14.35 6.77 -1.08
CA ARG A 33 15.05 6.74 0.22
C ARG A 33 14.19 6.17 1.34
N ALA A 34 12.92 6.56 1.41
CA ALA A 34 12.00 6.02 2.40
C ALA A 34 11.75 4.52 2.20
N LEU A 35 11.64 4.04 0.96
CA LEU A 35 11.44 2.61 0.68
C LEU A 35 12.71 1.77 0.87
N GLU A 36 13.88 2.33 0.57
CA GLU A 36 15.20 1.70 0.77
C GLU A 36 15.54 1.48 2.25
N THR A 37 15.03 2.32 3.14
CA THR A 37 15.25 2.23 4.59
C THR A 37 14.32 1.24 5.30
N ASN A 38 13.31 0.72 4.59
CA ASN A 38 12.33 -0.20 5.15
C ASN A 38 12.66 -1.66 4.84
N SER A 39 12.04 -2.58 5.58
CA SER A 39 12.13 -4.01 5.31
C SER A 39 11.32 -4.47 4.09
N LEU A 40 10.59 -3.56 3.44
CA LEU A 40 9.76 -3.83 2.25
C LEU A 40 10.52 -4.54 1.12
N PRO A 41 11.73 -4.11 0.72
CA PRO A 41 12.49 -4.77 -0.33
C PRO A 41 13.03 -6.15 0.07
N GLN A 42 13.18 -6.42 1.37
CA GLN A 42 13.65 -7.71 1.88
C GLN A 42 12.49 -8.71 1.99
N PHE A 43 11.30 -8.23 2.38
CA PHE A 43 10.09 -9.03 2.51
C PHE A 43 9.75 -9.80 1.23
N TRP A 44 9.69 -9.13 0.08
CA TRP A 44 9.33 -9.80 -1.16
C TRP A 44 10.42 -10.76 -1.68
N ARG A 45 11.69 -10.53 -1.31
CA ARG A 45 12.79 -11.43 -1.68
C ARG A 45 12.77 -12.73 -0.87
N ALA A 46 12.21 -12.69 0.33
CA ALA A 46 12.19 -13.82 1.24
C ALA A 46 11.02 -14.80 1.01
N CYS A 47 10.13 -14.54 0.04
CA CYS A 47 8.97 -15.38 -0.28
C CYS A 47 8.18 -15.84 0.96
N VAL A 48 7.99 -14.93 1.92
CA VAL A 48 7.34 -15.27 3.19
C VAL A 48 5.84 -15.44 2.96
N SER A 49 5.32 -16.63 3.26
CA SER A 49 3.89 -16.86 3.38
C SER A 49 3.42 -16.25 4.69
N LEU A 50 2.59 -15.21 4.61
CA LEU A 50 1.92 -14.62 5.77
C LEU A 50 0.44 -14.99 5.74
N ASN A 51 -0.20 -15.05 6.89
CA ASN A 51 -1.66 -14.99 6.97
C ASN A 51 -2.16 -13.53 6.95
N GLN A 52 -3.49 -13.34 6.90
CA GLN A 52 -4.09 -12.00 6.80
C GLN A 52 -3.73 -11.08 7.96
N GLU A 53 -3.74 -11.59 9.20
CA GLU A 53 -3.47 -10.80 10.40
C GLU A 53 -2.00 -10.39 10.49
N GLU A 54 -1.09 -11.31 10.14
CA GLU A 54 0.34 -11.04 10.07
C GLU A 54 0.65 -10.00 9.00
N PHE A 55 0.03 -10.11 7.83
CA PHE A 55 0.20 -9.12 6.77
C PHE A 55 -0.30 -7.74 7.19
N ASP A 56 -1.45 -7.65 7.85
CA ASP A 56 -2.01 -6.37 8.29
C ASP A 56 -1.07 -5.66 9.29
N LYS A 57 -0.58 -6.40 10.30
CA LYS A 57 0.43 -5.89 11.25
C LYS A 57 1.70 -5.45 10.54
N GLN A 58 2.16 -6.24 9.58
CA GLN A 58 3.36 -5.94 8.83
C GLN A 58 3.19 -4.69 7.94
N GLN A 59 2.02 -4.53 7.32
CA GLN A 59 1.67 -3.35 6.55
C GLN A 59 1.58 -2.10 7.41
N GLU A 60 0.99 -2.20 8.60
CA GLU A 60 0.95 -1.10 9.56
C GLU A 60 2.36 -0.64 9.93
N GLN A 61 3.25 -1.60 10.24
CA GLN A 61 4.66 -1.30 10.53
C GLN A 61 5.33 -0.59 9.36
N TRP A 62 5.17 -1.08 8.12
CA TRP A 62 5.73 -0.42 6.94
C TRP A 62 5.19 0.99 6.75
N CYS A 63 3.91 1.23 7.01
CA CYS A 63 3.34 2.56 6.94
C CYS A 63 4.02 3.51 7.94
N HIS A 64 4.19 3.08 9.19
CA HIS A 64 4.88 3.87 10.22
C HIS A 64 6.34 4.13 9.87
N GLN A 65 7.07 3.14 9.37
CA GLN A 65 8.47 3.33 8.98
C GLN A 65 8.60 4.30 7.79
N ILE A 66 7.71 4.23 6.79
CA ILE A 66 7.66 5.23 5.69
C ILE A 66 7.38 6.62 6.23
N MET A 67 6.42 6.76 7.15
CA MET A 67 6.09 8.05 7.75
C MET A 67 7.30 8.63 8.49
N GLN A 68 7.99 7.81 9.28
CA GLN A 68 9.20 8.21 10.01
C GLN A 68 10.33 8.60 9.05
N ALA A 69 10.60 7.77 8.04
CA ALA A 69 11.65 8.03 7.06
C ALA A 69 11.41 9.32 6.27
N LEU A 70 10.17 9.58 5.83
CA LEU A 70 9.82 10.83 5.17
C LEU A 70 9.84 12.02 6.13
N GLY A 71 9.42 11.83 7.38
CA GLY A 71 9.53 12.86 8.44
C GLY A 71 10.98 13.30 8.67
N ASN A 72 11.91 12.35 8.72
CA ASN A 72 13.35 12.62 8.84
C ASN A 72 13.92 13.40 7.64
N LEU A 73 13.26 13.31 6.47
CA LEU A 73 13.59 14.06 5.26
C LEU A 73 12.83 15.41 5.17
N GLY A 74 12.13 15.82 6.23
CA GLY A 74 11.34 17.05 6.26
C GLY A 74 10.02 16.99 5.49
N VAL A 75 9.54 15.79 5.15
CA VAL A 75 8.30 15.57 4.40
C VAL A 75 7.24 14.92 5.31
N PRO A 76 6.42 15.72 6.02
CA PRO A 76 5.38 15.18 6.89
C PRO A 76 4.37 14.38 6.07
N THR A 77 4.14 13.14 6.48
CA THR A 77 3.34 12.17 5.73
C THR A 77 2.22 11.63 6.59
N SER A 78 0.99 11.65 6.06
CA SER A 78 -0.17 11.02 6.70
C SER A 78 -0.18 9.51 6.48
N TYR A 79 -0.77 8.75 7.41
CA TYR A 79 -0.90 7.28 7.33
C TYR A 79 -1.40 6.77 5.96
N ARG A 80 -2.53 7.28 5.47
CA ARG A 80 -3.09 6.95 4.14
C ARG A 80 -2.13 7.12 2.95
N ARG A 81 -1.20 8.09 3.03
CA ARG A 81 -0.22 8.33 1.96
C ARG A 81 0.86 7.25 2.04
N ALA A 82 1.30 6.91 3.24
CA ALA A 82 2.20 5.79 3.47
C ALA A 82 1.54 4.46 3.03
N ALA A 83 0.29 4.20 3.42
CA ALA A 83 -0.46 3.03 3.00
C ALA A 83 -0.61 2.94 1.47
N LYS A 84 -0.85 4.07 0.80
CA LYS A 84 -0.88 4.15 -0.66
C LYS A 84 0.48 3.82 -1.29
N ILE A 85 1.58 4.31 -0.72
CA ILE A 85 2.95 3.98 -1.19
C ILE A 85 3.18 2.47 -1.07
N VAL A 86 2.90 1.89 0.10
CA VAL A 86 3.07 0.44 0.36
C VAL A 86 2.25 -0.38 -0.62
N ALA A 87 0.94 -0.11 -0.72
CA ALA A 87 0.05 -0.91 -1.56
C ALA A 87 0.41 -0.84 -3.06
N ILE A 88 0.83 0.32 -3.57
CA ILE A 88 1.29 0.43 -4.97
C ILE A 88 2.60 -0.31 -5.16
N TYR A 89 3.54 -0.17 -4.23
CA TYR A 89 4.79 -0.90 -4.29
C TYR A 89 4.53 -2.41 -4.33
N LEU A 90 3.73 -2.95 -3.41
CA LEU A 90 3.42 -4.40 -3.35
C LEU A 90 2.70 -4.89 -4.61
N LYS A 91 1.74 -4.13 -5.15
CA LYS A 91 1.07 -4.48 -6.41
C LYS A 91 2.06 -4.62 -7.58
N ASN A 92 3.04 -3.73 -7.68
CA ASN A 92 4.04 -3.76 -8.76
C ASN A 92 5.19 -4.75 -8.50
N ALA A 93 5.57 -4.93 -7.23
CA ALA A 93 6.70 -5.76 -6.83
C ALA A 93 6.31 -7.21 -6.48
N ILE A 94 5.03 -7.55 -6.40
CA ILE A 94 4.60 -8.91 -6.03
C ILE A 94 3.49 -9.36 -6.95
N ILE A 95 2.35 -8.66 -6.96
CA ILE A 95 1.14 -9.12 -7.64
C ILE A 95 1.31 -9.17 -9.16
N LEU A 96 1.70 -8.07 -9.80
CA LEU A 96 1.80 -8.02 -11.27
C LEU A 96 2.83 -9.01 -11.83
N PRO A 97 4.05 -9.15 -11.27
CA PRO A 97 5.03 -10.12 -11.77
C PRO A 97 4.61 -11.58 -11.55
N GLY A 98 3.83 -11.87 -10.50
CA GLY A 98 3.30 -13.21 -10.20
C GLY A 98 1.95 -13.51 -10.85
N ILE A 99 1.48 -12.68 -11.79
CA ILE A 99 0.19 -12.81 -12.49
C ILE A 99 -1.02 -12.83 -11.52
N GLY A 100 -0.81 -12.43 -10.26
CA GLY A 100 -1.84 -12.50 -9.22
C GLY A 100 -2.17 -13.90 -8.71
N GLU A 101 -1.41 -14.93 -9.10
CA GLU A 101 -1.63 -16.32 -8.66
C GLU A 101 -0.95 -16.63 -7.32
N GLU A 102 -0.09 -15.74 -6.82
CA GLU A 102 0.59 -15.93 -5.55
C GLU A 102 -0.38 -15.82 -4.36
N PRO A 103 -0.20 -16.61 -3.28
CA PRO A 103 -1.04 -16.52 -2.08
C PRO A 103 -1.15 -15.09 -1.51
N LEU A 104 -0.08 -14.31 -1.61
CA LEU A 104 -0.04 -12.91 -1.19
C LEU A 104 -1.02 -12.02 -1.96
N ALA A 105 -1.36 -12.33 -3.21
CA ALA A 105 -2.33 -11.58 -3.99
C ALA A 105 -3.73 -11.64 -3.37
N THR A 106 -4.06 -12.72 -2.65
CA THR A 106 -5.35 -12.86 -1.95
C THR A 106 -5.41 -12.08 -0.63
N ILE A 107 -4.25 -11.69 -0.09
CA ILE A 107 -4.10 -11.07 1.24
C ILE A 107 -3.87 -9.56 1.12
N ILE A 108 -3.11 -9.13 0.10
CA ILE A 108 -2.83 -7.73 -0.18
C ILE A 108 -4.13 -7.06 -0.66
N HIS A 109 -4.74 -6.29 0.24
CA HIS A 109 -5.97 -5.59 -0.07
C HIS A 109 -5.72 -4.44 -1.10
N PRO A 110 -6.75 -4.02 -1.84
CA PRO A 110 -6.66 -2.93 -2.82
C PRO A 110 -6.46 -1.58 -2.13
N LEU A 111 -6.15 -0.58 -2.96
CA LEU A 111 -5.96 0.79 -2.49
C LEU A 111 -7.28 1.33 -1.92
N ILE A 112 -7.27 1.67 -0.63
CA ILE A 112 -8.40 2.36 0.02
C ILE A 112 -8.38 3.84 -0.39
N GLU A 113 -8.86 4.11 -1.61
CA GLU A 113 -8.95 5.44 -2.19
C GLU A 113 -10.34 5.72 -2.73
N ASN A 114 -10.59 6.99 -3.11
CA ASN A 114 -11.92 7.43 -3.52
C ASN A 114 -12.51 6.56 -4.63
N ILE A 115 -11.72 6.12 -5.62
CA ILE A 115 -12.21 5.27 -6.72
C ILE A 115 -12.78 3.96 -6.18
N LEU A 116 -12.07 3.28 -5.28
CA LEU A 116 -12.56 2.05 -4.64
C LEU A 116 -13.82 2.33 -3.83
N LEU A 117 -13.80 3.37 -2.99
CA LEU A 117 -14.93 3.71 -2.12
C LEU A 117 -16.20 4.08 -2.91
N GLN A 118 -16.07 4.82 -4.01
CA GLN A 118 -17.19 5.16 -4.89
C GLN A 118 -17.75 3.94 -5.63
N SER A 119 -16.88 3.00 -6.01
CA SER A 119 -17.28 1.74 -6.63
C SER A 119 -18.06 0.86 -5.63
N LEU A 120 -17.49 0.64 -4.44
CA LEU A 120 -18.11 -0.14 -3.38
C LEU A 120 -19.41 0.47 -2.87
N ALA A 121 -19.54 1.80 -2.89
CA ALA A 121 -20.78 2.48 -2.50
C ALA A 121 -21.99 2.18 -3.41
N GLN A 122 -21.78 1.52 -4.56
CA GLN A 122 -22.87 1.01 -5.41
C GLN A 122 -23.42 -0.33 -4.93
N VAL A 123 -22.67 -1.06 -4.09
CA VAL A 123 -23.11 -2.33 -3.51
C VAL A 123 -24.13 -2.06 -2.41
N LYS A 124 -25.21 -2.84 -2.39
CA LYS A 124 -26.27 -2.74 -1.39
C LYS A 124 -25.69 -2.86 0.02
N GLY A 125 -25.93 -1.88 0.89
CA GLY A 125 -25.41 -1.84 2.27
C GLY A 125 -24.14 -1.00 2.45
N LEU A 126 -23.44 -0.65 1.36
CA LEU A 126 -22.18 0.10 1.40
C LEU A 126 -22.30 1.58 1.03
N HIS A 127 -23.51 2.13 0.91
CA HIS A 127 -23.72 3.52 0.46
C HIS A 127 -23.00 4.58 1.33
N HIS A 128 -22.78 4.29 2.61
CA HIS A 128 -22.07 5.19 3.53
C HIS A 128 -20.62 5.47 3.10
N LEU A 129 -19.97 4.53 2.39
CA LEU A 129 -18.61 4.68 1.87
C LEU A 129 -18.44 5.89 0.94
N ARG A 130 -19.51 6.32 0.26
CA ARG A 130 -19.49 7.50 -0.64
C ARG A 130 -19.07 8.78 0.06
N THR A 131 -19.38 8.89 1.35
CA THR A 131 -19.14 10.10 2.16
C THR A 131 -17.76 10.10 2.81
N ILE A 132 -17.08 8.95 2.86
CA ILE A 132 -15.79 8.82 3.52
C ILE A 132 -14.72 9.54 2.70
N ARG A 133 -14.12 10.55 3.32
CA ARG A 133 -12.94 11.22 2.78
C ARG A 133 -11.72 10.39 3.16
N TRP A 134 -11.29 9.49 2.27
CA TRP A 134 -10.07 8.68 2.50
C TRP A 134 -8.84 9.54 2.83
N THR A 135 -8.83 10.79 2.35
CA THR A 135 -7.83 11.81 2.66
C THR A 135 -7.84 12.32 4.12
N GLN A 136 -8.72 11.83 4.97
CA GLN A 136 -8.83 12.23 6.38
C GLN A 136 -8.68 11.06 7.35
N LEU A 137 -8.49 9.84 6.84
CA LEU A 137 -8.30 8.66 7.68
C LEU A 137 -6.92 8.70 8.36
N ASP A 138 -6.93 8.52 9.68
CA ASP A 138 -5.77 8.12 10.48
C ASP A 138 -5.60 6.59 10.44
N ALA A 139 -4.62 6.06 11.18
CA ALA A 139 -4.33 4.63 11.18
C ALA A 139 -5.51 3.78 11.68
N LEU A 140 -6.17 4.22 12.76
CA LEU A 140 -7.28 3.48 13.38
C LEU A 140 -8.51 3.48 12.45
N ALA A 141 -8.90 4.65 11.95
CA ALA A 141 -10.02 4.78 11.01
C ALA A 141 -9.76 4.03 9.70
N TYR A 142 -8.50 3.99 9.24
CA TYR A 142 -8.10 3.20 8.08
C TYR A 142 -8.33 1.71 8.29
N TRP A 143 -7.85 1.14 9.39
CA TRP A 143 -7.98 -0.30 9.64
C TRP A 143 -9.41 -0.72 9.97
N ASN A 144 -10.18 0.12 10.67
CA ASN A 144 -11.61 -0.10 10.86
C ASN A 144 -12.31 -0.20 9.50
N LEU A 145 -12.02 0.73 8.58
CA LEU A 145 -12.59 0.72 7.24
C LEU A 145 -12.18 -0.51 6.42
N VAL A 146 -10.91 -0.94 6.52
CA VAL A 146 -10.45 -2.19 5.87
C VAL A 146 -11.23 -3.39 6.41
N GLY A 147 -11.43 -3.47 7.73
CA GLY A 147 -12.24 -4.51 8.37
C GLY A 147 -13.69 -4.51 7.89
N ASP A 148 -14.34 -3.34 7.87
CA ASP A 148 -15.72 -3.17 7.42
C ASP A 148 -15.89 -3.62 5.96
N ILE A 149 -14.95 -3.25 5.08
CA ILE A 149 -15.01 -3.66 3.68
C ILE A 149 -14.83 -5.17 3.55
N ARG A 150 -13.90 -5.79 4.28
CA ARG A 150 -13.68 -7.26 4.24
C ARG A 150 -14.89 -8.06 4.71
N GLN A 151 -15.64 -7.57 5.69
CA GLN A 151 -16.85 -8.25 6.15
C GLN A 151 -17.96 -8.24 5.11
N GLN A 152 -18.02 -7.20 4.27
CA GLN A 152 -19.09 -7.02 3.29
C GLN A 152 -18.72 -7.54 1.90
N VAL A 153 -17.42 -7.68 1.61
CA VAL A 153 -16.93 -8.18 0.34
C VAL A 153 -16.18 -9.50 0.58
N ARG A 154 -16.71 -10.61 0.03
CA ARG A 154 -16.11 -11.96 0.19
C ARG A 154 -14.66 -12.03 -0.29
N ARG A 155 -14.28 -11.16 -1.22
CA ARG A 155 -12.99 -11.15 -1.87
C ARG A 155 -12.77 -9.81 -2.57
N PHE A 156 -11.55 -9.28 -2.52
CA PHE A 156 -11.22 -7.92 -2.95
C PHE A 156 -10.89 -7.78 -4.46
N ASP A 157 -11.02 -8.89 -5.19
CA ASP A 157 -10.84 -9.07 -6.63
C ASP A 157 -12.06 -8.66 -7.46
#